data_AF-A0A2D0H892-F1
#
_entry.id   AF-A0A2D0H892-F1
#
_cell.length_a   1.000
_cell.length_b   1.000
_cell.length_c   1.000
_cell.angle_alpha   90.00
_cell.angle_beta   90.00
_cell.angle_gamma   90.00
#
_symmetry.space_group_name_H-M   'P 1'
#
loop_
_entity.id
_entity.type
_entity.pdbx_description
1 polymer ?
#
loop_
_entity_poly.entity_id
_entity_poly.type
_entity_poly.pdbx_seq_one_letter_code
_entity_poly.pdbx_strand_id
1 'polypeptide(L)'
;LINYEQGNIPEAIKRWQSAVTLDKQAAEPLLALAVALYTKGDRQQGLTLGEAALRIDSRYANLNFLKENLWGDRLLSDTKKFLELPRIQAAIQQPANSSSAPTPRKQPTQ
;
A
#
# COMPACT_ATOMS: atom_id res chain seq x y z
N LEU A 1 -2.99 11.05 -10.42
CA LEU A 1 -1.65 10.49 -10.76
C LEU A 1 -0.76 11.50 -11.52
N ILE A 2 -1.30 12.35 -12.40
CA ILE A 2 -0.56 13.32 -13.25
C ILE A 2 0.57 14.11 -12.55
N ASN A 3 0.31 14.70 -11.38
CA ASN A 3 1.35 15.46 -10.66
C ASN A 3 2.61 14.63 -10.38
N TYR A 4 2.47 13.34 -10.07
CA TYR A 4 3.61 12.46 -9.84
C TYR A 4 4.40 12.23 -11.13
N GLU A 5 3.68 11.99 -12.24
CA GLU A 5 4.26 11.82 -13.58
C GLU A 5 4.95 13.09 -14.11
N GLN A 6 4.56 14.27 -13.62
CA GLN A 6 5.25 15.53 -13.93
C GLN A 6 6.42 15.85 -13.00
N GLY A 7 6.62 15.06 -11.93
CA GLY A 7 7.69 15.28 -10.95
C GLY A 7 7.28 16.20 -9.80
N ASN A 8 6.03 16.65 -9.79
CA ASN A 8 5.40 17.42 -8.70
C ASN A 8 4.99 16.48 -7.54
N ILE A 9 5.96 15.70 -7.04
CA ILE A 9 5.75 14.68 -5.99
C ILE A 9 5.08 15.25 -4.73
N PRO A 10 5.44 16.45 -4.21
CA PRO A 10 4.78 17.01 -3.03
C PRO A 10 3.28 17.25 -3.22
N GLU A 11 2.88 17.75 -4.39
CA GLU A 11 1.47 18.02 -4.70
C GLU A 11 0.69 16.71 -4.92
N ALA A 12 1.32 15.70 -5.52
CA ALA A 12 0.73 14.36 -5.61
C ALA A 12 0.44 13.77 -4.21
N ILE A 13 1.40 13.84 -3.30
CA ILE A 13 1.27 13.41 -1.90
C ILE A 13 0.10 14.12 -1.22
N LYS A 14 0.02 15.45 -1.30
CA LYS A 14 -1.07 16.23 -0.69
C LYS A 14 -2.45 15.78 -1.18
N ARG A 15 -2.59 15.50 -2.48
CA ARG A 15 -3.85 15.04 -3.07
C ARG A 15 -4.22 13.64 -2.62
N TRP A 16 -3.26 12.72 -2.59
CA TRP A 16 -3.53 11.36 -2.11
C TRP A 16 -3.83 11.31 -0.62
N GLN A 17 -3.14 12.12 0.21
CA GLN A 17 -3.50 12.28 1.62
C GLN A 17 -4.94 12.75 1.80
N SER A 18 -5.37 13.72 0.99
CA SER A 18 -6.75 14.20 1.01
C SER A 18 -7.73 13.09 0.62
N ALA A 19 -7.42 12.33 -0.44
CA ALA A 19 -8.25 11.19 -0.87
C ALA A 19 -8.34 10.09 0.20
N VAL A 20 -7.22 9.71 0.82
CA VAL A 20 -7.17 8.71 1.91
C VAL A 20 -7.91 9.19 3.17
N THR A 21 -7.94 10.50 3.41
CA THR A 21 -8.70 11.08 4.53
C THR A 21 -10.20 10.96 4.29
N LEU A 22 -10.66 11.11 3.04
CA LEU A 22 -12.05 10.96 2.64
C LEU A 22 -12.49 9.48 2.62
N ASP A 23 -11.64 8.61 2.08
CA ASP A 23 -11.87 7.17 2.05
C ASP A 23 -10.61 6.39 2.44
N LYS A 24 -10.62 5.85 3.66
CA LYS A 24 -9.53 5.04 4.20
C LYS A 24 -9.44 3.64 3.59
N GLN A 25 -10.46 3.21 2.84
CA GLN A 25 -10.54 1.93 2.15
C GLN A 25 -10.22 2.04 0.66
N ALA A 26 -9.82 3.22 0.18
CA ALA A 26 -9.41 3.41 -1.21
C ALA A 26 -7.96 2.91 -1.41
N ALA A 27 -7.80 1.67 -1.90
CA ALA A 27 -6.49 1.04 -2.10
C ALA A 27 -5.56 1.82 -3.06
N GLU A 28 -6.09 2.39 -4.15
CA GLU A 28 -5.29 3.14 -5.13
C GLU A 28 -4.56 4.35 -4.55
N PRO A 29 -5.24 5.38 -3.99
CA PRO A 29 -4.55 6.54 -3.43
C PRO A 29 -3.70 6.16 -2.21
N LEU A 30 -4.07 5.09 -1.48
CA LEU A 30 -3.30 4.61 -0.35
C LEU A 30 -1.96 4.00 -0.78
N LEU A 31 -1.95 3.15 -1.82
CA LEU A 31 -0.71 2.61 -2.38
C LEU A 31 0.14 3.70 -3.05
N ALA A 32 -0.49 4.61 -3.81
CA ALA A 32 0.24 5.68 -4.48
C ALA A 32 0.91 6.63 -3.46
N LEU A 33 0.22 6.95 -2.36
CA LEU A 33 0.78 7.69 -1.24
C LEU A 33 1.93 6.93 -0.57
N ALA A 34 1.75 5.62 -0.33
CA ALA A 34 2.76 4.76 0.28
C ALA A 34 4.08 4.78 -0.50
N VAL A 35 4.01 4.56 -1.81
CA VAL A 35 5.17 4.57 -2.72
C VAL A 35 5.85 5.93 -2.71
N ALA A 36 5.08 7.01 -2.81
CA ALA A 36 5.62 8.37 -2.84
C ALA A 36 6.33 8.77 -1.54
N LEU A 37 5.75 8.45 -0.38
CA LEU A 37 6.36 8.68 0.92
C LEU A 37 7.66 7.88 1.09
N TYR A 38 7.64 6.61 0.69
CA TYR A 38 8.82 5.76 0.72
C TYR A 38 9.96 6.34 -0.14
N THR A 39 9.65 6.75 -1.37
CA THR A 39 10.61 7.36 -2.30
C THR A 39 11.17 8.69 -1.78
N LYS A 40 10.38 9.46 -1.02
CA LYS A 40 10.82 10.73 -0.38
C LYS A 40 11.64 10.53 0.89
N GLY A 41 11.77 9.29 1.39
CA GLY A 41 12.55 8.96 2.57
C GLY A 41 11.72 8.67 3.82
N ASP A 42 10.41 8.88 3.80
CA ASP A 42 9.51 8.45 4.88
C ASP A 42 9.14 6.97 4.71
N ARG A 43 10.17 6.14 4.87
CA ARG A 43 10.12 4.71 4.57
C ARG A 43 9.16 3.97 5.47
N GLN A 44 9.14 4.32 6.76
CA GLN A 44 8.33 3.60 7.74
C GLN A 44 6.83 3.87 7.53
N GLN A 45 6.44 5.12 7.27
CA GLN A 45 5.06 5.43 6.95
C GLN A 45 4.66 4.81 5.60
N GLY A 46 5.51 4.92 4.58
CA GLY A 46 5.28 4.31 3.27
C GLY A 46 5.03 2.80 3.37
N LEU A 47 5.87 2.07 4.10
CA LEU A 47 5.69 0.63 4.31
C LEU A 47 4.34 0.31 4.96
N THR A 48 3.99 0.99 6.04
CA THR A 48 2.71 0.74 6.76
C THR A 48 1.49 0.99 5.87
N LEU A 49 1.49 2.07 5.08
CA LEU A 49 0.39 2.38 4.17
C LEU A 49 0.32 1.39 3.00
N GLY A 50 1.47 0.98 2.47
CA GLY A 50 1.54 0.01 1.37
C GLY A 50 0.98 -1.34 1.77
N GLU A 51 1.36 -1.85 2.95
CA GLU A 51 0.75 -3.06 3.50
C GLU A 51 -0.76 -2.93 3.66
N ALA A 52 -1.25 -1.79 4.15
CA ALA A 52 -2.68 -1.55 4.31
C ALA A 52 -3.41 -1.58 2.97
N ALA A 53 -2.87 -0.92 1.94
CA ALA A 53 -3.45 -0.94 0.59
C ALA A 53 -3.55 -2.36 0.00
N LEU A 54 -2.51 -3.17 0.20
CA LEU A 54 -2.47 -4.55 -0.31
C LEU A 54 -3.37 -5.51 0.46
N ARG A 55 -3.64 -5.25 1.74
CA ARG A 55 -4.66 -5.98 2.51
C ARG A 55 -6.08 -5.62 2.08
N ILE A 56 -6.31 -4.37 1.68
CA ILE A 56 -7.62 -3.91 1.18
C ILE A 56 -7.90 -4.55 -0.19
N ASP A 57 -6.94 -4.48 -1.11
CA ASP A 57 -7.06 -5.09 -2.43
C ASP A 57 -5.70 -5.57 -2.93
N SER A 58 -5.52 -6.90 -2.90
CA SER A 58 -4.26 -7.54 -3.29
C SER A 58 -3.96 -7.44 -4.79
N ARG A 59 -4.93 -7.07 -5.64
CA ARG A 59 -4.70 -6.84 -7.08
C ARG A 59 -3.73 -5.69 -7.32
N TYR A 60 -3.59 -4.76 -6.36
CA TYR A 60 -2.62 -3.67 -6.43
C TYR A 60 -1.16 -4.13 -6.29
N ALA A 61 -0.90 -5.41 -5.97
CA ALA A 61 0.43 -6.01 -6.10
C ALA A 61 0.79 -6.37 -7.55
N ASN A 62 -0.17 -6.32 -8.49
CA ASN A 62 0.04 -6.71 -9.88
C ASN A 62 0.25 -5.46 -10.76
N LEU A 63 1.46 -5.30 -11.31
CA LEU A 63 1.81 -4.16 -12.16
C LEU A 63 0.95 -4.04 -13.43
N ASN A 64 0.47 -5.16 -14.00
CA ASN A 64 -0.42 -5.10 -15.16
C ASN A 64 -1.78 -4.52 -14.76
N PHE A 65 -2.31 -4.90 -13.59
CA PHE A 65 -3.54 -4.32 -13.07
C PHE A 65 -3.38 -2.81 -12.82
N LEU A 66 -2.26 -2.38 -12.22
CA LEU A 66 -1.98 -0.95 -12.03
C LEU A 66 -1.94 -0.20 -13.37
N LYS A 67 -1.29 -0.77 -14.38
CA LYS A 67 -1.20 -0.19 -15.74
C LYS A 67 -2.57 -0.08 -16.41
N GLU A 68 -3.40 -1.11 -16.31
CA GLU A 68 -4.80 -1.10 -16.80
C GLU A 68 -5.64 -0.04 -16.09
N ASN A 69 -5.32 0.25 -14.82
CA ASN A 69 -5.93 1.33 -14.03
C ASN A 69 -5.19 2.67 -14.19
N LEU A 70 -4.56 2.90 -15.34
CA LEU A 70 -3.98 4.19 -15.76
C LEU A 70 -2.83 4.71 -14.88
N TRP A 71 -2.10 3.82 -14.21
CA TRP A 71 -0.85 4.21 -13.54
C TRP A 71 0.21 4.56 -14.59
N GLY A 72 0.86 5.71 -14.43
CA GLY A 72 1.90 6.18 -15.34
C GLY A 72 3.25 5.50 -15.11
N ASP A 73 4.16 5.64 -16.08
CA ASP A 73 5.43 4.92 -16.10
C ASP A 73 6.32 5.24 -14.88
N ARG A 74 6.34 6.49 -14.40
CA ARG A 74 7.17 6.85 -13.23
C ARG A 74 6.62 6.17 -11.98
N LEU A 75 5.32 6.29 -11.74
CA LEU A 75 4.70 5.66 -10.57
C LEU A 75 4.81 4.13 -10.64
N LEU A 76 4.61 3.52 -11.81
CA LEU A 76 4.80 2.08 -12.00
C LEU A 76 6.23 1.64 -11.70
N SER A 77 7.24 2.39 -12.15
CA SER A 77 8.65 2.09 -11.88
C SER A 77 8.98 2.11 -10.39
N ASP A 78 8.50 3.13 -9.67
CA ASP A 78 8.73 3.25 -8.23
C ASP A 78 7.92 2.20 -7.45
N THR A 79 6.70 1.91 -7.90
CA THR A 79 5.85 0.88 -7.29
C THR A 79 6.45 -0.50 -7.45
N LYS A 80 7.04 -0.81 -8.62
CA LYS A 80 7.76 -2.07 -8.83
C LYS A 80 8.86 -2.27 -7.77
N LYS A 81 9.72 -1.27 -7.58
CA LYS A 81 10.79 -1.31 -6.56
C LYS A 81 10.22 -1.45 -5.15
N PHE A 82 9.12 -0.76 -4.88
CA PHE A 82 8.43 -0.82 -3.58
C PHE A 82 7.84 -2.20 -3.30
N LEU A 83 7.22 -2.84 -4.30
CA LEU A 83 6.65 -4.18 -4.18
C LEU A 83 7.74 -5.25 -3.99
N GLU A 84 8.96 -5.02 -4.48
CA GLU A 84 10.12 -5.91 -4.28
C GLU A 84 10.69 -5.86 -2.84
N LEU A 85 10.23 -4.93 -1.99
CA LEU A 85 10.72 -4.84 -0.62
C LEU A 85 10.30 -6.07 0.21
N PRO A 86 11.20 -6.67 1.02
CA PRO A 86 10.90 -7.89 1.78
C PRO A 86 9.64 -7.80 2.66
N ARG A 87 9.44 -6.64 3.31
CA ARG A 87 8.27 -6.38 4.15
C ARG A 87 6.97 -6.33 3.34
N ILE A 88 7.01 -5.80 2.12
CA ILE A 88 5.85 -5.74 1.23
C ILE A 88 5.56 -7.11 0.63
N GLN A 89 6.59 -7.85 0.22
CA GLN A 89 6.45 -9.25 -0.21
C GLN A 89 5.81 -10.13 0.87
N ALA A 90 6.23 -9.96 2.13
CA ALA A 90 5.61 -10.66 3.25
C ALA A 90 4.11 -10.33 3.39
N ALA A 91 3.71 -9.08 3.18
CA ALA A 91 2.31 -8.67 3.23
C ALA A 91 1.48 -9.21 2.05
N ILE A 92 2.07 -9.41 0.88
CA ILE A 92 1.40 -10.02 -0.29
C ILE A 92 1.16 -11.52 -0.07
N GLN A 93 2.11 -12.20 0.58
CA GLN A 93 2.06 -13.65 0.81
C GLN A 93 1.20 -14.05 2.01
N GLN A 94 0.90 -13.12 2.91
CA GLN A 94 0.00 -13.36 4.03
C GLN A 94 -1.45 -13.33 3.54
N PRO A 95 -2.19 -14.45 3.59
CA PRO A 95 -3.62 -14.40 3.33
C PRO A 95 -4.29 -13.48 4.37
N ALA A 96 -5.32 -12.75 3.97
CA ALA A 96 -6.12 -11.84 4.82
C ALA A 96 -6.72 -12.52 6.08
N ASN A 97 -6.54 -13.83 6.23
CA ASN A 97 -6.97 -14.66 7.35
C ASN A 97 -5.78 -15.01 8.27
N SER A 98 -5.30 -14.03 9.03
CA SER A 98 -4.62 -14.29 10.31
C SER A 98 -5.18 -13.37 11.41
N SER A 99 -6.49 -13.09 11.33
CA SER A 99 -7.32 -12.65 12.44
C SER A 99 -7.91 -13.86 13.18
N SER A 100 -7.06 -14.81 13.57
CA SER A 100 -7.39 -15.75 14.65
C SER A 100 -6.53 -15.37 15.84
N ALA A 101 -7.05 -14.46 16.66
CA ALA A 101 -6.59 -14.35 18.03
C ALA A 101 -6.63 -15.78 18.64
N PRO A 102 -5.57 -16.28 19.28
CA PRO A 102 -5.68 -17.48 20.05
C PRO A 102 -6.60 -17.16 21.24
N THR A 103 -7.84 -17.65 21.19
CA THR A 103 -8.73 -17.65 22.35
C THR A 103 -7.97 -18.31 23.50
N PRO A 104 -7.81 -17.67 24.67
CA PRO A 104 -7.21 -18.33 25.81
C PRO A 104 -8.12 -19.49 26.19
N ARG A 105 -7.70 -20.72 25.91
CA ARG A 105 -8.37 -21.92 26.39
C ARG A 105 -8.30 -21.87 27.91
N LYS A 106 -9.40 -21.49 28.58
CA LYS A 106 -9.54 -21.74 30.02
C LYS A 106 -9.41 -23.26 30.22
N GLN A 107 -8.35 -23.68 30.87
CA GLN A 107 -8.25 -25.04 31.41
C GLN A 107 -9.39 -25.22 32.43
N PRO A 108 -10.11 -26.35 32.42
CA PRO A 108 -10.92 -26.71 33.56
C PRO A 108 -9.97 -27.05 34.70
N THR A 109 -10.06 -26.31 35.80
CA THR A 109 -9.52 -26.74 37.10
C THR A 109 -10.15 -28.08 37.46
N GLN A 110 -9.29 -29.07 37.73
CA GLN A 110 -9.68 -30.30 38.41
C GLN A 110 -10.04 -30.03 39.87
#